data_AF-A0A379EXK0-F1
#
_entry.id   AF-A0A379EXK0-F1
#
_cell.length_a   1.000
_cell.length_b   1.000
_cell.length_c   1.000
_cell.angle_alpha   90.00
_cell.angle_beta   90.00
_cell.angle_gamma   90.00
#
_symmetry.space_group_name_H-M   'P 1'
#
loop_
_entity.id
_entity.type
_entity.pdbx_description
1 polymer ?
#
loop_
_entity_poly.entity_id
_entity_poly.type
_entity_poly.pdbx_seq_one_letter_code
_entity_poly.pdbx_strand_id
1 'polypeptide(L)'
;MSDNANKQHRIEIIDQIKGILIILVIIGHVSLEKIENSILRETIYFFHMPLFFAITGFFIKETIKDMPISKILKKYKDSILIPYFIAFIFYSIFFKYSITYPYYHLWYIPAMLLFILYLRALLKIKEEKKIIYITLLTFFIIATIFFESYSQWQLSDNYIYRKLGDKRFYYYFIYFYLGYLFSRIDIKKHIKKAIILLNIGILIYILSEFKLMIGFGKTIANASIIYIMIYIFKNQEKKHEKTNLLSILGKLSLPLYLWHVLPIKILQSLNINETLYYISTYIILILFLISIIKAEGKNRLIDKLIYGKNSMEITK
;
A
#
# COMPACT_ATOMS: atom_id res chain seq x y z
N MET A 1 26.28 -0.42 20.91
CA MET A 1 24.92 -0.50 21.53
C MET A 1 23.94 0.56 21.01
N SER A 2 24.40 1.79 20.70
CA SER A 2 23.56 2.90 20.20
C SER A 2 22.90 2.67 18.83
N ASP A 3 23.57 1.98 17.90
CA ASP A 3 23.10 1.76 16.52
C ASP A 3 21.99 0.72 16.40
N ASN A 4 22.06 -0.37 17.17
CA ASN A 4 21.00 -1.39 17.20
C ASN A 4 19.70 -0.83 17.78
N ALA A 5 19.79 -0.02 18.83
CA ALA A 5 18.62 0.68 19.39
C ALA A 5 17.99 1.66 18.38
N ASN A 6 18.82 2.35 17.58
CA ASN A 6 18.34 3.28 16.55
C ASN A 6 17.63 2.54 15.40
N LYS A 7 18.17 1.38 15.00
CA LYS A 7 17.56 0.52 13.98
C LYS A 7 16.22 -0.05 14.45
N GLN A 8 16.14 -0.50 15.71
CA GLN A 8 14.92 -1.08 16.28
C GLN A 8 13.79 -0.04 16.37
N HIS A 9 14.10 1.16 16.84
CA HIS A 9 13.12 2.25 16.94
C HIS A 9 12.54 2.63 15.58
N ARG A 10 13.39 2.71 14.54
CA ARG A 10 12.93 2.97 13.17
C ARG A 10 11.97 1.88 12.67
N ILE A 11 12.27 0.61 12.93
CA ILE A 11 11.37 -0.49 12.53
C ILE A 11 10.01 -0.32 13.21
N GLU A 12 9.98 0.04 14.49
CA GLU A 12 8.75 0.23 15.25
C GLU A 12 7.86 1.35 14.69
N ILE A 13 8.42 2.51 14.34
CA ILE A 13 7.65 3.63 13.75
C ILE A 13 7.02 3.20 12.42
N ILE A 14 7.76 2.46 11.60
CA ILE A 14 7.24 1.96 10.32
C ILE A 14 6.09 1.01 10.57
N ASP A 15 6.23 0.12 11.55
CA ASP A 15 5.16 -0.79 11.92
C ASP A 15 3.94 0.02 12.40
N GLN A 16 4.10 1.05 13.22
CA GLN A 16 2.98 1.92 13.61
C GLN A 16 2.28 2.57 12.40
N ILE A 17 3.04 3.11 11.44
CA ILE A 17 2.47 3.70 10.21
C ILE A 17 1.71 2.65 9.41
N LYS A 18 2.28 1.45 9.22
CA LYS A 18 1.58 0.34 8.56
C LYS A 18 0.32 -0.07 9.33
N GLY A 19 0.36 -0.02 10.65
CA GLY A 19 -0.77 -0.28 11.55
C GLY A 19 -1.92 0.70 11.32
N ILE A 20 -1.61 2.00 11.25
CA ILE A 20 -2.60 3.03 10.90
C ILE A 20 -3.16 2.77 9.50
N LEU A 21 -2.29 2.55 8.51
CA LEU A 21 -2.72 2.36 7.12
C LEU A 21 -3.58 1.10 6.95
N ILE A 22 -3.29 0.00 7.64
CA ILE A 22 -4.11 -1.21 7.55
C ILE A 22 -5.48 -1.03 8.21
N ILE A 23 -5.57 -0.26 9.31
CA ILE A 23 -6.86 0.12 9.90
C ILE A 23 -7.67 0.93 8.89
N LEU A 24 -7.07 1.90 8.21
CA LEU A 24 -7.75 2.71 7.20
C LEU A 24 -8.25 1.85 6.03
N VAL A 25 -7.46 0.87 5.56
CA VAL A 25 -7.89 -0.10 4.53
C VAL A 25 -9.14 -0.85 4.98
N ILE A 26 -9.13 -1.38 6.20
CA ILE A 26 -10.27 -2.12 6.76
C ILE A 26 -11.51 -1.23 6.80
N ILE A 27 -11.41 -0.02 7.37
CA ILE A 27 -12.52 0.95 7.44
C ILE A 27 -13.04 1.30 6.04
N GLY A 28 -12.15 1.52 5.07
CA GLY A 28 -12.50 1.84 3.68
C GLY A 28 -13.29 0.74 2.96
N HIS A 29 -13.23 -0.50 3.46
CA HIS A 29 -13.97 -1.66 2.93
C HIS A 29 -15.23 -2.02 3.74
N VAL A 30 -15.43 -1.47 4.94
CA VAL A 30 -16.66 -1.68 5.73
C VAL A 30 -17.85 -0.96 5.10
N SER A 31 -17.66 0.25 4.60
CA SER A 31 -18.73 1.10 4.05
C SER A 31 -19.43 0.46 2.84
N LEU A 32 -20.76 0.44 2.87
CA LEU A 32 -21.62 -0.05 1.79
C LEU A 32 -21.72 0.95 0.62
N GLU A 33 -21.50 2.23 0.88
CA GLU A 33 -21.60 3.31 -0.11
C GLU A 33 -20.48 3.21 -1.15
N LYS A 34 -20.73 3.62 -2.39
CA LYS A 34 -19.67 3.82 -3.39
C LYS A 34 -18.69 4.89 -2.89
N ILE A 35 -17.42 4.81 -3.31
CA ILE A 35 -16.36 5.75 -2.88
C ILE A 35 -16.78 7.20 -3.13
N GLU A 36 -17.40 7.47 -4.28
CA GLU A 36 -17.84 8.80 -4.73
C GLU A 36 -18.96 9.40 -3.86
N ASN A 37 -19.65 8.58 -3.08
CA ASN A 37 -20.77 8.99 -2.23
C ASN A 37 -20.37 9.12 -0.76
N SER A 38 -19.11 8.81 -0.42
CA SER A 38 -18.66 8.69 0.96
C SER A 38 -17.37 9.48 1.17
N ILE A 39 -17.49 10.67 1.78
CA ILE A 39 -16.36 11.57 2.07
C ILE A 39 -15.27 10.83 2.86
N LEU A 40 -15.66 9.95 3.79
CA LEU A 40 -14.74 9.13 4.56
C LEU A 40 -13.93 8.19 3.65
N ARG A 41 -14.61 7.45 2.74
CA ARG A 41 -13.92 6.56 1.81
C ARG A 41 -13.03 7.35 0.87
N GLU A 42 -13.53 8.44 0.30
CA GLU A 42 -12.71 9.28 -0.60
C GLU A 42 -11.45 9.77 0.10
N THR A 43 -11.58 10.27 1.34
CA THR A 43 -10.45 10.72 2.16
C THR A 43 -9.46 9.60 2.45
N ILE A 44 -9.94 8.40 2.80
CA ILE A 44 -9.07 7.24 3.01
C ILE A 44 -8.32 6.90 1.73
N TYR A 45 -9.04 6.70 0.61
CA TYR A 45 -8.48 6.31 -0.69
C TYR A 45 -7.58 7.39 -1.31
N PHE A 46 -7.70 8.65 -0.87
CA PHE A 46 -6.85 9.75 -1.30
C PHE A 46 -5.37 9.47 -1.04
N PHE A 47 -4.99 8.94 0.13
CA PHE A 47 -3.58 8.84 0.52
C PHE A 47 -3.08 7.46 0.96
N HIS A 48 -3.94 6.53 1.42
CA HIS A 48 -3.43 5.30 2.04
C HIS A 48 -2.66 4.41 1.08
N MET A 49 -3.13 4.22 -0.17
CA MET A 49 -2.41 3.43 -1.19
C MET A 49 -1.12 4.10 -1.67
N PRO A 50 -1.11 5.40 -2.02
CA PRO A 50 0.14 6.14 -2.28
C PRO A 50 1.17 5.97 -1.16
N LEU A 51 0.74 6.08 0.11
CA LEU A 51 1.62 5.89 1.26
C LEU A 51 2.12 4.45 1.40
N PHE A 52 1.27 3.44 1.24
CA PHE A 52 1.72 2.03 1.29
C PHE A 52 2.79 1.75 0.23
N PHE A 53 2.62 2.25 -1.00
CA PHE A 53 3.60 2.11 -2.05
C PHE A 53 4.89 2.88 -1.75
N ALA A 54 4.80 4.11 -1.26
CA ALA A 54 5.97 4.89 -0.86
C ALA A 54 6.77 4.21 0.26
N ILE A 55 6.12 3.71 1.30
CA ILE A 55 6.78 2.95 2.38
C ILE A 55 7.45 1.71 1.81
N THR A 56 6.82 1.02 0.86
CA THR A 56 7.46 -0.15 0.22
C THR A 56 8.72 0.25 -0.55
N GLY A 57 8.62 1.27 -1.41
CA GLY A 57 9.74 1.79 -2.19
C GLY A 57 10.89 2.30 -1.33
N PHE A 58 10.57 2.89 -0.17
CA PHE A 58 11.54 3.37 0.82
C PHE A 58 12.53 2.30 1.28
N PHE A 59 12.09 1.04 1.38
CA PHE A 59 12.94 -0.07 1.80
C PHE A 59 13.70 -0.77 0.67
N ILE A 60 13.44 -0.41 -0.58
CA ILE A 60 14.13 -1.03 -1.70
C ILE A 60 15.57 -0.52 -1.75
N LYS A 61 16.50 -1.47 -1.61
CA LYS A 61 17.94 -1.23 -1.73
C LYS A 61 18.33 -1.12 -3.20
N GLU A 62 19.36 -0.32 -3.47
CA GLU A 62 19.86 -0.11 -4.83
C GLU A 62 20.42 -1.39 -5.47
N THR A 63 20.89 -2.33 -4.65
CA THR A 63 21.34 -3.67 -5.05
C THR A 63 20.27 -4.50 -5.77
N ILE A 64 19.01 -4.05 -5.80
CA ILE A 64 17.96 -4.64 -6.63
C ILE A 64 18.29 -4.60 -8.12
N LYS A 65 19.07 -3.60 -8.58
CA LYS A 65 19.46 -3.45 -9.99
C LYS A 65 20.28 -4.65 -10.46
N ASP A 66 21.19 -5.14 -9.62
CA ASP A 66 22.11 -6.24 -9.94
C ASP A 66 21.52 -7.62 -9.63
N MET A 67 20.41 -7.68 -8.88
CA MET A 67 19.80 -8.93 -8.48
C MET A 67 19.10 -9.64 -9.66
N PRO A 68 19.30 -10.97 -9.85
CA PRO A 68 18.51 -11.74 -10.82
C PRO A 68 17.06 -11.86 -10.34
N ILE A 69 16.12 -11.89 -11.29
CA ILE A 69 14.67 -11.91 -11.00
C ILE A 69 14.29 -13.12 -10.13
N SER A 70 14.90 -14.28 -10.37
CA SER A 70 14.69 -15.48 -9.54
C SER A 70 15.04 -15.26 -8.07
N LYS A 71 16.11 -14.50 -7.78
CA LYS A 71 16.52 -14.17 -6.41
C LYS A 71 15.60 -13.13 -5.77
N ILE A 72 15.05 -12.20 -6.56
CA ILE A 72 14.00 -11.26 -6.10
C ILE A 72 12.75 -12.06 -5.71
N LEU A 73 12.25 -12.94 -6.58
CA LEU A 73 11.09 -13.77 -6.28
C LEU A 73 11.33 -14.67 -5.07
N LYS A 74 12.51 -15.29 -4.96
CA LYS A 74 12.90 -16.11 -3.80
C LYS A 74 12.90 -15.30 -2.50
N LYS A 75 13.33 -14.02 -2.53
CA LYS A 75 13.32 -13.11 -1.37
C LYS A 75 11.92 -12.87 -0.83
N TYR A 76 10.92 -12.78 -1.70
CA TYR A 76 9.52 -12.52 -1.32
C TYR A 76 8.66 -13.79 -1.25
N LYS A 77 9.25 -14.97 -1.51
CA LYS A 77 8.53 -16.23 -1.63
C LYS A 77 7.75 -16.57 -0.37
N ASP A 78 8.47 -16.79 0.73
CA ASP A 78 7.84 -17.26 1.97
C ASP A 78 7.11 -16.12 2.69
N SER A 79 7.67 -14.91 2.64
CA SER A 79 7.16 -13.75 3.38
C SER A 79 5.94 -13.09 2.76
N ILE A 80 5.69 -13.25 1.45
CA ILE A 80 4.61 -12.55 0.76
C ILE A 80 3.88 -13.47 -0.23
N LEU A 81 4.60 -14.10 -1.17
CA LEU A 81 3.98 -14.81 -2.28
C LEU A 81 3.17 -16.02 -1.83
N ILE A 82 3.70 -16.84 -0.92
CA ILE A 82 2.98 -18.03 -0.43
C ILE A 82 1.67 -17.62 0.25
N PRO A 83 1.66 -16.74 1.28
CA PRO A 83 0.41 -16.28 1.87
C PRO A 83 -0.56 -15.64 0.87
N TYR A 84 -0.01 -14.85 -0.05
CA TYR A 84 -0.79 -14.21 -1.10
C TYR A 84 -1.51 -15.23 -2.00
N PHE A 85 -0.81 -16.23 -2.52
CA PHE A 85 -1.40 -17.23 -3.42
C PHE A 85 -2.45 -18.09 -2.69
N ILE A 86 -2.25 -18.36 -1.41
CA ILE A 86 -3.25 -19.09 -0.61
C ILE A 86 -4.52 -18.28 -0.49
N ALA A 87 -4.43 -17.00 -0.12
CA ALA A 87 -5.58 -16.12 -0.09
C ALA A 87 -6.22 -15.99 -1.48
N PHE A 88 -5.41 -15.76 -2.52
CA PHE A 88 -5.89 -15.62 -3.90
C PHE A 88 -6.71 -16.84 -4.36
N ILE A 89 -6.15 -18.05 -4.22
CA ILE A 89 -6.83 -19.30 -4.58
C ILE A 89 -8.11 -19.47 -3.75
N PHE A 90 -8.06 -19.18 -2.44
CA PHE A 90 -9.22 -19.24 -1.57
C PHE A 90 -10.35 -18.34 -2.10
N TYR A 91 -10.08 -17.05 -2.37
CA TYR A 91 -11.11 -16.14 -2.87
C TYR A 91 -11.62 -16.54 -4.26
N SER A 92 -10.75 -17.00 -5.16
CA SER A 92 -11.15 -17.46 -6.50
C SER A 92 -12.09 -18.66 -6.43
N ILE A 93 -11.83 -19.63 -5.56
CA ILE A 93 -12.68 -20.83 -5.41
C ILE A 93 -13.98 -20.50 -4.67
N PHE A 94 -13.89 -19.94 -3.47
CA PHE A 94 -15.05 -19.76 -2.59
C PHE A 94 -16.08 -18.76 -3.16
N PHE A 95 -15.62 -17.73 -3.85
CA PHE A 95 -16.49 -16.70 -4.41
C PHE A 95 -16.59 -16.76 -5.95
N LYS A 96 -16.09 -17.83 -6.57
CA LYS A 96 -16.17 -18.10 -8.02
C LYS A 96 -15.62 -16.96 -8.89
N TYR A 97 -14.51 -16.34 -8.49
CA TYR A 97 -13.84 -15.29 -9.26
C TYR A 97 -12.80 -15.85 -10.23
N SER A 98 -12.46 -15.05 -11.25
CA SER A 98 -11.43 -15.42 -12.22
C SER A 98 -10.09 -15.73 -11.54
N ILE A 99 -9.41 -16.76 -12.04
CA ILE A 99 -8.07 -17.16 -11.62
C ILE A 99 -6.99 -16.35 -12.37
N THR A 100 -7.37 -15.61 -13.42
CA THR A 100 -6.43 -14.81 -14.23
C THR A 100 -6.15 -13.42 -13.66
N TYR A 101 -6.93 -12.98 -12.66
CA TYR A 101 -6.89 -11.60 -12.18
C TYR A 101 -7.14 -11.51 -10.66
N PRO A 102 -6.34 -10.72 -9.90
CA PRO A 102 -6.48 -10.60 -8.46
C PRO A 102 -7.87 -10.10 -8.05
N TYR A 103 -8.48 -10.80 -7.11
CA TYR A 103 -9.80 -10.41 -6.59
C TYR A 103 -9.76 -9.04 -5.91
N TYR A 104 -10.68 -8.15 -6.28
CA TYR A 104 -11.09 -6.93 -5.56
C TYR A 104 -9.97 -6.14 -4.85
N HIS A 105 -9.57 -6.54 -3.64
CA HIS A 105 -8.55 -5.90 -2.80
C HIS A 105 -7.13 -6.46 -2.96
N LEU A 106 -6.95 -7.66 -3.53
CA LEU A 106 -5.69 -8.42 -3.65
C LEU A 106 -4.71 -7.93 -4.72
N TRP A 107 -4.93 -6.76 -5.29
CA TRP A 107 -4.13 -6.21 -6.40
C TRP A 107 -2.80 -5.59 -5.95
N TYR A 108 -2.68 -5.20 -4.69
CA TYR A 108 -1.51 -4.46 -4.18
C TYR A 108 -0.22 -5.29 -4.27
N ILE A 109 -0.26 -6.58 -3.93
CA ILE A 109 0.94 -7.45 -3.96
C ILE A 109 1.49 -7.65 -5.37
N PRO A 110 0.67 -7.99 -6.39
CA PRO A 110 1.14 -8.00 -7.78
C PRO A 110 1.69 -6.66 -8.25
N ALA A 111 1.00 -5.54 -7.92
CA ALA A 111 1.46 -4.20 -8.27
C ALA A 111 2.82 -3.88 -7.63
N MET A 112 3.00 -4.23 -6.36
CA MET A 112 4.24 -4.05 -5.62
C MET A 112 5.41 -4.79 -6.29
N LEU A 113 5.21 -6.05 -6.68
CA LEU A 113 6.25 -6.84 -7.36
C LEU A 113 6.58 -6.24 -8.72
N LEU A 114 5.57 -5.81 -9.47
CA LEU A 114 5.75 -5.15 -10.75
C LEU A 114 6.53 -3.83 -10.62
N PHE A 115 6.24 -3.03 -9.59
CA PHE A 115 6.97 -1.79 -9.30
C PHE A 115 8.43 -2.04 -8.91
N ILE A 116 8.73 -3.14 -8.21
CA ILE A 116 10.12 -3.56 -7.98
C ILE A 116 10.83 -3.84 -9.31
N LEU A 117 10.15 -4.47 -10.28
CA LEU A 117 10.71 -4.73 -11.61
C LEU A 117 10.87 -3.46 -12.43
N TYR A 118 9.91 -2.53 -12.39
CA TYR A 118 10.00 -1.22 -13.03
C TYR A 118 11.18 -0.41 -12.48
N LEU A 119 11.30 -0.32 -11.15
CA LEU A 119 12.43 0.35 -10.51
C LEU A 119 13.75 -0.31 -10.91
N ARG A 120 13.83 -1.65 -10.89
CA ARG A 120 15.02 -2.38 -11.33
C ARG A 120 15.39 -2.02 -12.78
N ALA A 121 14.42 -1.99 -13.68
CA ALA A 121 14.65 -1.62 -15.07
C ALA A 121 15.17 -0.18 -15.18
N LEU A 122 14.56 0.78 -14.48
CA LEU A 122 15.00 2.17 -14.46
C LEU A 122 16.42 2.34 -13.94
N LEU A 123 16.78 1.65 -12.84
CA LEU A 123 18.13 1.72 -12.26
C LEU A 123 19.22 1.07 -13.12
N LYS A 124 18.84 0.23 -14.09
CA LYS A 124 19.77 -0.36 -15.06
C LYS A 124 20.05 0.55 -16.25
N ILE A 125 19.30 1.63 -16.43
CA ILE A 125 19.52 2.57 -17.52
C ILE A 125 20.85 3.28 -17.26
N LYS A 126 21.80 3.07 -18.17
CA LYS A 126 23.11 3.74 -18.14
C LYS A 126 22.94 5.26 -18.26
N GLU A 127 23.88 6.02 -17.69
CA GLU A 127 23.85 7.49 -17.72
C GLU A 127 23.78 8.06 -19.15
N GLU A 128 24.48 7.43 -20.11
CA GLU A 128 24.42 7.80 -21.54
C GLU A 128 23.01 7.73 -22.13
N LYS A 129 22.09 6.97 -21.51
CA LYS A 129 20.68 6.82 -21.91
C LYS A 129 19.72 7.61 -21.00
N LYS A 130 20.20 8.67 -20.36
CA LYS A 130 19.40 9.51 -19.44
C LYS A 130 18.07 10.00 -20.04
N ILE A 131 18.02 10.25 -21.35
CA ILE A 131 16.78 10.63 -22.04
C ILE A 131 15.70 9.57 -21.85
N ILE A 132 16.03 8.29 -22.04
CA ILE A 132 15.08 7.17 -21.88
C ILE A 132 14.53 7.15 -20.44
N TYR A 133 15.40 7.32 -19.45
CA TYR A 133 15.01 7.36 -18.05
C TYR A 133 14.05 8.53 -17.76
N ILE A 134 14.34 9.73 -18.28
CA ILE A 134 13.46 10.91 -18.13
C ILE A 134 12.12 10.65 -18.80
N THR A 135 12.11 10.15 -20.05
CA THR A 135 10.87 9.85 -20.78
C THR A 135 9.99 8.86 -20.03
N LEU A 136 10.56 7.79 -19.47
CA LEU A 136 9.82 6.81 -18.68
C LEU A 136 9.24 7.41 -17.40
N LEU A 137 10.00 8.22 -16.67
CA LEU A 137 9.47 8.90 -15.49
C LEU A 137 8.36 9.88 -15.84
N THR A 138 8.52 10.67 -16.90
CA THR A 138 7.48 11.58 -17.39
C THR A 138 6.22 10.81 -17.76
N PHE A 139 6.34 9.65 -18.42
CA PHE A 139 5.20 8.78 -18.70
C PHE A 139 4.46 8.36 -17.42
N PHE A 140 5.17 7.88 -16.40
CA PHE A 140 4.53 7.49 -15.14
C PHE A 140 3.88 8.67 -14.41
N ILE A 141 4.49 9.86 -14.46
CA ILE A 141 3.92 11.09 -13.88
C ILE A 141 2.62 11.46 -14.61
N ILE A 142 2.64 11.50 -15.94
CA ILE A 142 1.44 11.80 -16.75
C ILE A 142 0.36 10.76 -16.49
N ALA A 143 0.71 9.47 -16.45
CA ALA A 143 -0.23 8.41 -16.11
C ALA A 143 -0.83 8.61 -14.71
N THR A 144 -0.02 8.97 -13.71
CA THR A 144 -0.52 9.25 -12.36
C THR A 144 -1.53 10.38 -12.38
N ILE A 145 -1.16 11.54 -12.94
CA ILE A 145 -2.03 12.71 -13.03
C ILE A 145 -3.34 12.34 -13.73
N PHE A 146 -3.24 11.69 -14.89
CA PHE A 146 -4.40 11.26 -15.65
C PHE A 146 -5.31 10.32 -14.86
N PHE A 147 -4.77 9.26 -14.25
CA PHE A 147 -5.60 8.24 -13.61
C PHE A 147 -6.12 8.62 -12.21
N GLU A 148 -5.51 9.62 -11.56
CA GLU A 148 -6.05 10.29 -10.37
C GLU A 148 -7.26 11.19 -10.72
N SER A 149 -7.34 11.68 -11.96
CA SER A 149 -8.45 12.49 -12.47
C SER A 149 -9.74 11.71 -12.73
N TYR A 150 -9.67 10.39 -12.83
CA TYR A 150 -10.83 9.54 -13.18
C TYR A 150 -11.08 8.46 -12.13
N SER A 151 -12.35 8.27 -11.76
CA SER A 151 -12.73 7.14 -10.93
C SER A 151 -12.57 5.82 -11.69
N GLN A 152 -12.44 4.70 -10.95
CA GLN A 152 -12.16 3.38 -11.54
C GLN A 152 -13.24 2.92 -12.55
N TRP A 153 -14.48 3.38 -12.38
CA TRP A 153 -15.63 2.93 -13.15
C TRP A 153 -15.92 3.76 -14.40
N GLN A 154 -15.43 5.01 -14.47
CA GLN A 154 -15.71 5.89 -15.63
C GLN A 154 -14.99 5.45 -16.91
N LEU A 155 -13.97 4.60 -16.81
CA LEU A 155 -13.10 4.22 -17.94
C LEU A 155 -13.26 2.75 -18.34
N SER A 156 -14.09 1.95 -17.65
CA SER A 156 -14.20 0.51 -17.90
C SER A 156 -14.73 0.13 -19.28
N ASP A 157 -15.54 1.00 -19.89
CA ASP A 157 -16.24 0.68 -21.15
C ASP A 157 -15.37 0.93 -22.39
N ASN A 158 -14.31 1.73 -22.26
CA ASN A 158 -13.42 2.02 -23.40
C ASN A 158 -12.56 0.80 -23.76
N TYR A 159 -12.48 0.50 -25.05
CA TYR A 159 -11.67 -0.60 -25.57
C TYR A 159 -10.17 -0.46 -25.25
N ILE A 160 -9.62 0.76 -25.35
CA ILE A 160 -8.20 1.03 -25.11
C ILE A 160 -7.87 0.79 -23.63
N TYR A 161 -8.72 1.25 -22.71
CA TYR A 161 -8.51 1.02 -21.27
C TYR A 161 -8.57 -0.46 -20.92
N ARG A 162 -9.47 -1.23 -21.53
CA ARG A 162 -9.52 -2.69 -21.35
C ARG A 162 -8.23 -3.39 -21.82
N LYS A 163 -7.61 -2.92 -22.91
CA LYS A 163 -6.34 -3.46 -23.42
C LYS A 163 -5.11 -3.03 -22.62
N LEU A 164 -5.10 -1.81 -22.08
CA LEU A 164 -4.00 -1.33 -21.22
C LEU A 164 -3.92 -2.09 -19.89
N GLY A 165 -4.97 -2.85 -19.55
CA GLY A 165 -5.06 -3.58 -18.30
C GLY A 165 -5.38 -2.67 -17.13
N ASP A 166 -5.30 -3.23 -15.94
CA ASP A 166 -5.66 -2.51 -14.72
C ASP A 166 -4.69 -1.36 -14.44
N LYS A 167 -5.25 -0.15 -14.35
CA LYS A 167 -4.51 1.08 -14.09
C LYS A 167 -3.62 1.01 -12.86
N ARG A 168 -4.08 0.30 -11.82
CA ARG A 168 -3.40 0.18 -10.52
C ARG A 168 -1.97 -0.39 -10.65
N PHE A 169 -1.67 -1.08 -11.76
CA PHE A 169 -0.36 -1.65 -12.05
C PHE A 169 0.67 -0.70 -12.66
N TYR A 170 0.32 0.56 -12.91
CA TYR A 170 1.30 1.53 -13.41
C TYR A 170 1.15 2.94 -12.82
N TYR A 171 -0.06 3.41 -12.50
CA TYR A 171 -0.21 4.80 -12.06
C TYR A 171 0.31 5.05 -10.62
N TYR A 172 0.30 4.04 -9.74
CA TYR A 172 0.86 4.20 -8.39
C TYR A 172 2.41 4.13 -8.36
N PHE A 173 3.05 3.85 -9.49
CA PHE A 173 4.51 3.65 -9.54
C PHE A 173 5.28 4.88 -9.09
N ILE A 174 4.80 6.09 -9.39
CA ILE A 174 5.51 7.31 -9.00
C ILE A 174 5.61 7.45 -7.48
N TYR A 175 4.58 7.05 -6.72
CA TYR A 175 4.61 7.13 -5.26
C TYR A 175 5.57 6.11 -4.66
N PHE A 176 5.62 4.90 -5.23
CA PHE A 176 6.64 3.92 -4.91
C PHE A 176 8.05 4.47 -5.18
N TYR A 177 8.23 5.12 -6.33
CA TYR A 177 9.49 5.72 -6.73
C TYR A 177 9.92 6.88 -5.82
N LEU A 178 8.99 7.75 -5.41
CA LEU A 178 9.23 8.82 -4.45
C LEU A 178 9.69 8.26 -3.10
N GLY A 179 9.08 7.18 -2.62
CA GLY A 179 9.54 6.46 -1.44
C GLY A 179 11.01 6.03 -1.55
N TYR A 180 11.36 5.40 -2.68
CA TYR A 180 12.74 5.00 -2.99
C TYR A 180 13.70 6.20 -2.98
N LEU A 181 13.35 7.32 -3.63
CA LEU A 181 14.17 8.53 -3.67
C LEU A 181 14.34 9.17 -2.29
N PHE A 182 13.24 9.34 -1.56
CA PHE A 182 13.23 10.04 -0.27
C PHE A 182 13.98 9.28 0.82
N SER A 183 14.14 7.96 0.67
CA SER A 183 15.04 7.18 1.54
C SER A 183 16.51 7.62 1.45
N ARG A 184 16.94 8.20 0.32
CA ARG A 184 18.34 8.51 0.00
C ARG A 184 18.73 9.98 0.10
N ILE A 185 17.78 10.89 0.19
CA ILE A 185 18.07 12.32 0.34
C ILE A 185 18.03 12.77 1.81
N ASP A 186 18.71 13.87 2.12
CA ASP A 186 18.49 14.60 3.36
C ASP A 186 17.17 15.37 3.28
N ILE A 187 16.21 14.93 4.08
CA ILE A 187 14.82 15.38 4.01
C ILE A 187 14.56 16.60 4.92
N LYS A 188 15.54 17.02 5.73
CA LYS A 188 15.36 18.16 6.66
C LYS A 188 15.21 19.49 5.95
N LYS A 189 15.84 19.64 4.78
CA LYS A 189 15.96 20.94 4.09
C LYS A 189 14.66 21.46 3.47
N HIS A 190 13.64 20.61 3.25
CA HIS A 190 12.49 21.01 2.44
C HIS A 190 11.11 20.74 3.08
N ILE A 191 11.03 20.52 4.40
CA ILE A 191 9.75 20.27 5.08
C ILE A 191 8.75 21.42 4.92
N LYS A 192 9.19 22.68 5.06
CA LYS A 192 8.33 23.86 4.85
C LYS A 192 7.75 23.90 3.43
N LYS A 193 8.56 23.57 2.42
CA LYS A 193 8.13 23.50 1.02
C LYS A 193 7.10 22.39 0.82
N ALA A 194 7.30 21.23 1.44
CA ALA A 194 6.35 20.12 1.37
C ALA A 194 4.99 20.49 2.00
N ILE A 195 4.98 21.21 3.13
CA ILE A 195 3.73 21.69 3.75
C ILE A 195 3.02 22.69 2.83
N ILE A 196 3.74 23.63 2.22
CA ILE A 196 3.16 24.58 1.25
C ILE A 196 2.56 23.83 0.06
N LEU A 197 3.31 22.89 -0.52
CA LEU A 197 2.85 22.09 -1.66
C LEU A 197 1.66 21.20 -1.30
N LEU A 198 1.59 20.67 -0.08
CA LEU A 198 0.42 19.94 0.40
C LEU A 198 -0.84 20.82 0.35
N ASN A 199 -0.77 22.02 0.91
CA ASN A 199 -1.89 22.96 0.92
C ASN A 199 -2.29 23.37 -0.50
N ILE A 200 -1.32 23.67 -1.37
CA ILE A 200 -1.58 23.98 -2.78
C ILE A 200 -2.25 22.80 -3.50
N GLY A 201 -1.75 21.57 -3.29
CA GLY A 201 -2.30 20.37 -3.91
C GLY A 201 -3.75 20.10 -3.47
N ILE A 202 -4.04 20.26 -2.18
CA ILE A 202 -5.41 20.14 -1.63
C ILE A 202 -6.31 21.24 -2.20
N LEU A 203 -5.83 22.49 -2.26
CA LEU A 203 -6.59 23.61 -2.82
C LEU A 203 -6.95 23.38 -4.28
N ILE A 204 -5.99 22.95 -5.10
CA ILE A 204 -6.23 22.58 -6.50
C ILE A 204 -7.24 21.44 -6.59
N TYR A 205 -7.10 20.40 -5.77
CA TYR A 205 -8.02 19.26 -5.76
C TYR A 205 -9.47 19.67 -5.45
N ILE A 206 -9.68 20.57 -4.47
CA ILE A 206 -11.02 21.00 -4.04
C ILE A 206 -11.64 22.02 -5.01
N LEU A 207 -10.86 22.98 -5.50
CA LEU A 207 -11.40 24.11 -6.27
C LEU A 207 -11.45 23.88 -7.79
N SER A 208 -10.76 22.88 -8.32
CA SER A 208 -10.68 22.69 -9.76
C SER A 208 -11.91 22.00 -10.33
N GLU A 209 -12.52 22.61 -11.34
CA GLU A 209 -13.56 21.98 -12.16
C GLU A 209 -12.97 21.10 -13.28
N PHE A 210 -11.73 21.37 -13.68
CA PHE A 210 -11.04 20.60 -14.72
C PHE A 210 -10.48 19.28 -14.15
N LYS A 211 -10.95 18.13 -14.67
CA LYS A 211 -10.51 16.79 -14.23
C LYS A 211 -8.99 16.63 -14.14
N LEU A 212 -8.25 17.10 -15.15
CA LEU A 212 -6.79 16.98 -15.16
C LEU A 212 -6.14 17.75 -14.01
N MET A 213 -6.69 18.93 -13.66
CA MET A 213 -6.23 19.73 -12.53
C MET A 213 -6.54 19.03 -11.20
N ILE A 214 -7.70 18.38 -11.06
CA ILE A 214 -8.02 17.54 -9.88
C ILE A 214 -6.94 16.47 -9.68
N GLY A 215 -6.60 15.72 -10.73
CA GLY A 215 -5.56 14.68 -10.68
C GLY A 215 -4.16 15.25 -10.39
N PHE A 216 -3.85 16.43 -10.93
CA PHE A 216 -2.61 17.14 -10.64
C PHE A 216 -2.53 17.56 -9.16
N GLY A 217 -3.60 18.14 -8.61
CA GLY A 217 -3.72 18.50 -7.20
C GLY A 217 -3.55 17.30 -6.28
N LYS A 218 -4.25 16.18 -6.56
CA LYS A 218 -4.08 14.90 -5.84
C LYS A 218 -2.64 14.40 -5.87
N THR A 219 -1.99 14.46 -7.02
CA THR A 219 -0.60 13.98 -7.19
C THR A 219 0.37 14.81 -6.35
N ILE A 220 0.23 16.15 -6.37
CA ILE A 220 1.06 17.06 -5.55
C ILE A 220 0.82 16.83 -4.06
N ALA A 221 -0.45 16.74 -3.64
CA ALA A 221 -0.81 16.52 -2.25
C ALA A 221 -0.21 15.19 -1.75
N ASN A 222 -0.37 14.10 -2.50
CA ASN A 222 0.18 12.80 -2.14
C ASN A 222 1.71 12.77 -2.10
N ALA A 223 2.39 13.38 -3.08
CA ALA A 223 3.84 13.51 -3.05
C ALA A 223 4.33 14.27 -1.79
N SER A 224 3.58 15.30 -1.39
CA SER A 224 3.86 16.10 -0.21
C SER A 224 3.61 15.33 1.10
N ILE A 225 2.49 14.60 1.19
CA ILE A 225 2.18 13.70 2.31
C ILE A 225 3.29 12.65 2.48
N ILE A 226 3.73 12.03 1.38
CA ILE A 226 4.83 11.06 1.38
C ILE A 226 6.12 11.69 1.92
N TYR A 227 6.46 12.90 1.47
CA TYR A 227 7.64 13.62 1.96
C TYR A 227 7.55 13.90 3.47
N ILE A 228 6.41 14.43 3.94
CA ILE A 228 6.17 14.75 5.35
C ILE A 228 6.23 13.48 6.21
N MET A 229 5.60 12.39 5.75
CA MET A 229 5.61 11.11 6.46
C MET A 229 7.04 10.57 6.62
N ILE A 230 7.84 10.61 5.55
CA ILE A 230 9.24 10.17 5.60
C ILE A 230 10.09 11.14 6.44
N TYR A 231 9.78 12.44 6.45
CA TYR A 231 10.43 13.41 7.34
C TYR A 231 10.17 13.07 8.81
N ILE A 232 8.92 12.81 9.19
CA ILE A 232 8.56 12.39 10.55
C ILE A 232 9.33 11.12 10.89
N PHE A 233 9.30 10.13 10.00
CA PHE A 233 10.01 8.88 10.18
C PHE A 233 11.52 9.04 10.41
N LYS A 234 12.21 9.88 9.61
CA LYS A 234 13.66 10.07 9.71
C LYS A 234 14.09 10.90 10.93
N ASN A 235 13.20 11.75 11.45
CA ASN A 235 13.51 12.74 12.49
C ASN A 235 12.86 12.48 13.85
N GLN A 236 12.15 11.36 14.02
CA GLN A 236 11.68 10.99 15.35
C GLN A 236 12.87 10.63 16.25
N GLU A 237 12.94 11.33 17.38
CA GLU A 237 13.89 11.07 18.45
C GLU A 237 13.52 9.80 19.20
N LYS A 238 14.53 9.12 19.74
CA LYS A 238 14.37 7.90 20.53
C LYS A 238 13.46 8.18 21.73
N LYS A 239 12.18 7.82 21.62
CA LYS A 239 11.37 7.50 22.77
C LYS A 239 11.34 6.00 22.93
N HIS A 240 11.74 5.52 24.11
CA HIS A 240 11.42 4.16 24.55
C HIS A 240 9.91 4.09 24.76
N GLU A 241 9.16 3.92 23.68
CA GLU A 241 7.77 3.55 23.77
C GLU A 241 7.67 2.03 23.86
N LYS A 242 6.77 1.59 24.73
CA LYS A 242 6.37 0.19 24.83
C LYS A 242 5.70 -0.17 23.50
N THR A 243 5.96 -1.38 22.98
CA THR A 243 5.28 -1.87 21.77
C THR A 243 3.77 -1.69 21.91
N ASN A 244 3.20 -0.79 21.11
CA ASN A 244 1.78 -0.46 21.16
C ASN A 244 0.97 -1.28 20.14
N LEU A 245 -0.36 -1.18 20.22
CA LEU A 245 -1.27 -1.89 19.32
C LEU A 245 -0.99 -1.59 17.85
N LEU A 246 -0.66 -0.34 17.50
CA LEU A 246 -0.36 0.06 16.13
C LEU A 246 0.88 -0.68 15.58
N SER A 247 1.94 -0.83 16.39
CA SER A 247 3.12 -1.60 16.00
C SER A 247 2.78 -3.08 15.76
N ILE A 248 1.94 -3.68 16.61
CA ILE A 248 1.48 -5.06 16.44
C ILE A 248 0.70 -5.20 15.12
N LEU A 249 -0.27 -4.32 14.88
CA LEU A 249 -1.07 -4.32 13.63
C LEU A 249 -0.19 -4.08 12.39
N GLY A 250 0.86 -3.28 12.51
CA GLY A 250 1.86 -3.07 11.46
C GLY A 250 2.60 -4.31 11.05
N LYS A 251 3.11 -5.05 12.04
CA LYS A 251 3.80 -6.34 11.83
C LYS A 251 2.86 -7.37 11.22
N LEU A 252 1.58 -7.31 11.58
CA LEU A 252 0.51 -8.16 11.08
C LEU A 252 -0.21 -7.60 9.84
N SER A 253 0.31 -6.56 9.21
CA SER A 253 -0.37 -5.89 8.10
C SER A 253 -0.67 -6.82 6.91
N LEU A 254 0.20 -7.80 6.62
CA LEU A 254 -0.01 -8.77 5.54
C LEU A 254 -1.22 -9.70 5.77
N PRO A 255 -1.28 -10.50 6.85
CA PRO A 255 -2.44 -11.38 7.08
C PRO A 255 -3.74 -10.58 7.21
N LEU A 256 -3.70 -9.41 7.85
CA LEU A 256 -4.85 -8.51 7.93
C LEU A 256 -5.31 -8.05 6.53
N TYR A 257 -4.38 -7.61 5.69
CA TYR A 257 -4.66 -7.21 4.31
C TYR A 257 -5.29 -8.34 3.50
N LEU A 258 -4.77 -9.56 3.60
CA LEU A 258 -5.28 -10.68 2.82
C LEU A 258 -6.71 -11.08 3.23
N TRP A 259 -7.00 -11.11 4.52
CA TRP A 259 -8.19 -11.81 5.04
C TRP A 259 -9.32 -10.91 5.56
N HIS A 260 -9.13 -9.60 5.75
CA HIS A 260 -10.16 -8.71 6.31
C HIS A 260 -11.46 -8.63 5.48
N VAL A 261 -11.42 -8.86 4.17
CA VAL A 261 -12.61 -8.83 3.29
C VAL A 261 -13.50 -10.05 3.50
N LEU A 262 -12.96 -11.18 3.98
CA LEU A 262 -13.72 -12.40 4.21
C LEU A 262 -14.91 -12.20 5.17
N PRO A 263 -14.73 -11.71 6.42
CA PRO A 263 -15.85 -11.48 7.33
C PRO A 263 -16.85 -10.43 6.79
N ILE A 264 -16.36 -9.40 6.08
CA ILE A 264 -17.21 -8.39 5.45
C ILE A 264 -18.11 -9.04 4.39
N LYS A 265 -17.56 -9.89 3.52
CA LYS A 265 -18.32 -10.56 2.46
C LYS A 265 -19.33 -11.57 3.00
N ILE A 266 -19.00 -12.29 4.08
CA ILE A 266 -19.94 -13.17 4.76
C ILE A 266 -21.13 -12.34 5.26
N LEU A 267 -20.91 -11.23 5.95
CA LEU A 267 -22.01 -10.38 6.43
C LEU A 267 -22.82 -9.74 5.30
N GLN A 268 -22.16 -9.30 4.22
CA GLN A 268 -22.86 -8.80 3.02
C GLN A 268 -23.81 -9.84 2.41
N SER A 269 -23.55 -11.15 2.61
CA SER A 269 -24.43 -12.20 2.10
C SER A 269 -25.67 -12.47 2.95
N LEU A 270 -25.74 -11.95 4.18
CA LEU A 270 -26.81 -12.25 5.14
C LEU A 270 -28.08 -11.38 4.97
N ASN A 271 -28.11 -10.48 3.99
CA ASN A 271 -29.25 -9.58 3.69
C ASN A 271 -29.89 -8.92 4.93
N ILE A 272 -29.05 -8.48 5.86
CA ILE A 272 -29.45 -7.77 7.09
C ILE A 272 -29.60 -6.26 6.83
N ASN A 273 -30.35 -5.57 7.70
CA ASN A 273 -30.48 -4.11 7.58
C ASN A 273 -29.14 -3.39 7.80
N GLU A 274 -29.05 -2.15 7.32
CA GLU A 274 -27.79 -1.39 7.28
C GLU A 274 -27.18 -1.16 8.68
N THR A 275 -28.01 -0.79 9.67
CA THR A 275 -27.53 -0.56 11.04
C THR A 275 -26.96 -1.84 11.64
N LEU A 276 -27.65 -2.97 11.51
CA LEU A 276 -27.20 -4.26 12.00
C LEU A 276 -25.98 -4.74 11.23
N TYR A 277 -25.89 -4.45 9.93
CA TYR A 277 -24.70 -4.72 9.12
C TYR A 277 -23.47 -4.01 9.69
N TYR A 278 -23.52 -2.72 9.95
CA TYR A 278 -22.37 -2.00 10.48
C TYR A 278 -21.96 -2.49 11.87
N ILE A 279 -22.92 -2.65 12.79
CA ILE A 279 -22.65 -3.15 14.15
C ILE A 279 -22.01 -4.54 14.08
N SER A 280 -22.60 -5.47 13.33
CA SER A 280 -22.08 -6.83 13.18
C SER A 280 -20.70 -6.84 12.51
N THR A 281 -20.48 -5.96 11.53
CA THR A 281 -19.21 -5.84 10.82
C THR A 281 -18.09 -5.36 11.73
N TYR A 282 -18.33 -4.35 12.57
CA TYR A 282 -17.32 -3.91 13.52
C TYR A 282 -17.02 -4.99 14.58
N ILE A 283 -18.04 -5.66 15.11
CA ILE A 283 -17.85 -6.75 16.09
C ILE A 283 -17.03 -7.88 15.48
N ILE A 284 -17.43 -8.39 14.30
CA ILE A 284 -16.72 -9.52 13.68
C ILE A 284 -15.30 -9.15 13.27
N LEU A 285 -15.06 -7.90 12.84
CA LEU A 285 -13.71 -7.43 12.50
C LEU A 285 -12.84 -7.32 13.74
N ILE A 286 -13.35 -6.83 14.87
CA ILE A 286 -12.62 -6.81 16.14
C ILE A 286 -12.27 -8.24 16.58
N LEU A 287 -13.23 -9.18 16.52
CA LEU A 287 -12.98 -10.58 16.83
C LEU A 287 -11.95 -11.20 15.88
N PHE A 288 -12.03 -10.89 14.59
CA PHE A 288 -11.06 -11.30 13.59
C PHE A 288 -9.65 -10.75 13.91
N LEU A 289 -9.52 -9.46 14.23
CA LEU A 289 -8.25 -8.84 14.64
C LEU A 289 -7.65 -9.54 15.86
N ILE A 290 -8.45 -9.75 16.91
CA ILE A 290 -8.02 -10.46 18.12
C ILE A 290 -7.59 -11.89 17.78
N SER A 291 -8.32 -12.56 16.90
CA SER A 291 -8.01 -13.94 16.48
C SER A 291 -6.69 -14.02 15.73
N ILE A 292 -6.43 -13.09 14.81
CA ILE A 292 -5.15 -13.00 14.08
C ILE A 292 -4.00 -12.72 15.07
N ILE A 293 -4.16 -11.76 15.98
CA ILE A 293 -3.14 -11.46 16.99
C ILE A 293 -2.86 -12.68 17.88
N LYS A 294 -3.90 -13.39 18.32
CA LYS A 294 -3.76 -14.57 19.20
C LYS A 294 -3.27 -15.82 18.47
N ALA A 295 -3.38 -15.91 17.15
CA ALA A 295 -2.98 -17.08 16.38
C ALA A 295 -1.51 -17.03 15.93
N GLU A 296 -0.93 -15.84 15.85
CA GLU A 296 0.49 -15.64 15.56
C GLU A 296 1.38 -16.44 16.52
N GLY A 297 2.31 -17.23 15.97
CA GLY A 297 3.29 -18.01 16.74
C GLY A 297 2.76 -19.32 17.34
N LYS A 298 1.47 -19.64 17.19
CA LYS A 298 0.88 -20.86 17.78
C LYS A 298 1.06 -22.10 16.93
N ASN A 299 1.16 -21.96 15.61
CA ASN A 299 1.27 -23.10 14.71
C ASN A 299 2.16 -22.73 13.52
N ARG A 300 3.24 -23.50 13.35
CA ARG A 300 4.25 -23.29 12.31
C ARG A 300 3.67 -23.26 10.89
N LEU A 301 2.68 -24.10 10.61
CA LEU A 301 2.04 -24.14 9.30
C LEU A 301 1.18 -22.89 9.09
N ILE A 302 0.41 -22.48 10.11
CA ILE A 302 -0.36 -21.23 10.08
C ILE A 302 0.57 -20.02 9.90
N ASP A 303 1.66 -19.96 10.65
CA ASP A 303 2.64 -18.86 10.56
C ASP A 303 3.27 -18.77 9.17
N LYS A 304 3.58 -19.90 8.55
CA LYS A 304 4.12 -19.92 7.19
C LYS A 304 3.07 -19.53 6.14
N LEU A 305 1.87 -20.08 6.24
CA LEU A 305 0.84 -19.96 5.20
C LEU A 305 0.03 -18.66 5.31
N ILE A 306 -0.15 -18.10 6.50
CA ILE A 306 -0.98 -16.91 6.72
C ILE A 306 -0.11 -15.69 7.02
N TYR A 307 0.91 -15.85 7.86
CA TYR A 307 1.73 -14.72 8.34
C TYR A 307 3.01 -14.51 7.53
N GLY A 308 3.38 -15.47 6.68
CA GLY A 308 4.62 -15.42 5.91
C GLY A 308 5.89 -15.54 6.78
N LYS A 309 5.78 -16.12 7.97
CA LYS A 309 6.92 -16.30 8.89
C LYS A 309 7.52 -17.69 8.74
N ASN A 310 8.85 -17.73 8.60
CA ASN A 310 9.59 -19.00 8.62
C ASN A 310 9.97 -19.38 10.06
N SER A 311 10.07 -20.68 10.33
CA SER A 311 10.33 -21.26 11.67
C SER A 311 11.60 -20.80 12.40
N MET A 312 12.52 -20.11 11.72
CA MET A 312 13.72 -19.54 12.34
C MET A 312 13.49 -18.17 12.99
N GLU A 313 12.36 -17.50 12.73
CA GLU A 313 12.02 -16.22 13.38
C GLU A 313 11.19 -16.39 14.65
N ILE A 314 10.68 -17.60 14.92
CA ILE A 314 9.80 -17.91 16.07
C ILE A 314 10.63 -18.13 17.36
N THR A 315 11.96 -18.20 17.26
CA THR A 315 12.89 -18.52 18.36
C THR A 315 13.79 -17.34 18.78
N LYS A 316 13.35 -16.10 18.59
CA LYS A 316 14.07 -14.91 19.12
C LYS A 316 13.20 -14.04 20.00
#